data_AF-A0A133XX91-F1
#
_entry.id   AF-A0A133XX91-F1
#
_cell.length_a   1.000
_cell.length_b   1.000
_cell.length_c   1.000
_cell.angle_alpha   90.00
_cell.angle_beta   90.00
_cell.angle_gamma   90.00
#
_symmetry.space_group_name_H-M   'P 1'
#
loop_
_entity.id
_entity.type
_entity.pdbx_description
1 polymer ?
#
loop_
_entity_poly.entity_id
_entity_poly.type
_entity_poly.pdbx_seq_one_letter_code
_entity_poly.pdbx_strand_id
1 'polypeptide(L)'
;MKHTPVEKTVKSNFKMNFKTQMLYLGPLAIAEIAFPFLIHDTGMAMFLLLLVLPLLIFAVSFVYGKKYGFSWPFSAIVGLIWLPNLAMLNESAAIYIFIFGVVSYIGQICGSLFEQGRLF
;
A
#
# COMPACT_ATOMS: atom_id res chain seq x y z
N MET A 1 -10.38 -37.03 16.93
CA MET A 1 -10.46 -35.57 17.11
C MET A 1 -11.05 -34.97 15.84
N LYS A 2 -12.28 -34.43 15.90
CA LYS A 2 -12.94 -33.81 14.75
C LYS A 2 -12.33 -32.42 14.55
N HIS A 3 -11.68 -32.19 13.41
CA HIS A 3 -11.20 -30.85 13.03
C HIS A 3 -12.38 -29.87 13.06
N THR A 4 -12.34 -28.89 13.95
CA THR A 4 -13.34 -27.84 14.11
C THR A 4 -13.47 -27.02 12.82
N PRO A 5 -14.69 -26.62 12.40
CA PRO A 5 -14.93 -25.85 11.17
C PRO A 5 -14.11 -24.56 11.07
N VAL A 6 -13.75 -23.98 12.23
CA VAL A 6 -12.98 -22.74 12.37
C VAL A 6 -11.59 -22.85 11.73
N GLU A 7 -10.91 -23.99 11.89
CA GLU A 7 -9.53 -24.14 11.41
C GLU A 7 -9.46 -24.21 9.87
N LYS A 8 -10.52 -24.72 9.23
CA LYS A 8 -10.66 -24.76 7.77
C LYS A 8 -11.02 -23.39 7.18
N THR A 9 -11.84 -22.60 7.85
CA THR A 9 -12.14 -21.21 7.42
C THR A 9 -10.90 -20.32 7.48
N VAL A 10 -10.07 -20.47 8.50
CA VAL A 10 -8.81 -19.70 8.65
C VAL A 10 -7.79 -20.09 7.58
N LYS A 11 -7.63 -21.39 7.28
CA LYS A 11 -6.67 -21.87 6.26
C LYS A 11 -7.15 -21.67 4.81
N SER A 12 -8.46 -21.57 4.57
CA SER A 12 -9.04 -21.38 3.22
C SER A 12 -8.87 -19.97 2.66
N ASN A 13 -8.61 -18.96 3.51
CA ASN A 13 -8.56 -17.55 3.10
C ASN A 13 -7.15 -17.06 2.68
N PHE A 14 -6.11 -17.90 2.78
CA PHE A 14 -4.72 -17.48 2.53
C PHE A 14 -4.24 -17.68 1.08
N LYS A 15 -5.12 -18.06 0.14
CA LYS A 15 -4.71 -18.20 -1.26
C LYS A 15 -4.92 -16.87 -1.99
N MET A 16 -3.96 -15.97 -1.85
CA MET A 16 -3.90 -14.75 -2.66
C MET A 16 -3.89 -15.11 -4.15
N ASN A 17 -4.84 -14.57 -4.90
CA ASN A 17 -4.75 -14.55 -6.35
C ASN A 17 -3.97 -13.31 -6.75
N PHE A 18 -2.93 -13.47 -7.58
CA PHE A 18 -2.13 -12.38 -8.16
C PHE A 18 -3.00 -11.23 -8.70
N LYS A 19 -4.14 -11.56 -9.33
CA LYS A 19 -5.10 -10.57 -9.82
C LYS A 19 -5.64 -9.63 -8.73
N THR A 20 -5.77 -10.13 -7.50
CA THR A 20 -6.29 -9.35 -6.37
C THR A 20 -5.25 -8.35 -5.90
N GLN A 21 -3.97 -8.72 -5.82
CA GLN A 21 -2.90 -7.78 -5.49
C GLN A 21 -2.81 -6.65 -6.53
N MET A 22 -2.89 -7.01 -7.82
CA MET A 22 -2.87 -6.02 -8.91
C MET A 22 -4.03 -5.01 -8.83
N LEU A 23 -5.21 -5.42 -8.34
CA LEU A 23 -6.36 -4.53 -8.21
C LEU A 23 -6.10 -3.39 -7.20
N TYR A 24 -5.34 -3.64 -6.14
CA TYR A 24 -4.99 -2.62 -5.13
C TYR A 24 -3.73 -1.83 -5.51
N LEU A 25 -2.78 -2.46 -6.21
CA LEU A 25 -1.60 -1.78 -6.72
C LEU A 25 -1.92 -0.83 -7.88
N GLY A 26 -2.94 -1.14 -8.70
CA GLY A 26 -3.32 -0.33 -9.86
C GLY A 26 -3.63 1.13 -9.52
N PRO A 27 -4.54 1.42 -8.57
CA PRO A 27 -4.84 2.80 -8.15
C PRO A 27 -3.61 3.54 -7.60
N LEU A 28 -2.73 2.86 -6.85
CA LEU A 28 -1.49 3.46 -6.34
C LEU A 28 -0.52 3.79 -7.47
N ALA A 29 -0.35 2.86 -8.42
CA ALA A 29 0.46 3.10 -9.62
C ALA A 29 -0.06 4.27 -10.44
N ILE A 30 -1.37 4.35 -10.66
CA ILE A 30 -1.99 5.48 -11.37
C ILE A 30 -1.73 6.78 -10.62
N ALA A 31 -1.92 6.81 -9.30
CA ALA A 31 -1.72 8.02 -8.51
C ALA A 31 -0.25 8.49 -8.50
N GLU A 32 0.70 7.57 -8.32
CA GLU A 32 2.13 7.89 -8.31
C GLU A 32 2.67 8.29 -9.68
N ILE A 33 2.13 7.73 -10.78
CA ILE A 33 2.48 8.13 -12.15
C ILE A 33 1.80 9.44 -12.55
N ALA A 34 0.57 9.69 -12.07
CA ALA A 34 -0.13 10.94 -12.31
C ALA A 34 0.47 12.11 -11.52
N PHE A 35 1.13 11.83 -10.39
CA PHE A 35 1.69 12.82 -9.47
C PHE A 35 2.50 13.94 -10.16
N PRO A 36 3.50 13.67 -11.02
CA PRO A 36 4.29 14.73 -11.65
C PRO A 36 3.46 15.69 -12.52
N PHE A 37 2.38 15.20 -13.12
CA PHE A 37 1.52 15.98 -14.01
C PHE A 37 0.56 16.91 -13.26
N LEU A 38 0.38 16.72 -11.94
CA LEU A 38 -0.46 17.55 -11.08
C LEU A 38 0.32 18.71 -10.43
N ILE A 39 1.64 18.75 -10.61
CA ILE A 39 2.51 19.75 -10.00
C ILE A 39 2.51 21.03 -10.84
N HIS A 40 1.94 22.10 -10.30
CA HIS A 40 1.98 23.44 -10.91
C HIS A 40 2.98 24.38 -10.22
N ASP A 41 3.27 24.12 -8.94
CA ASP A 41 4.21 24.87 -8.13
C ASP A 41 4.81 23.98 -7.03
N THR A 42 5.81 24.51 -6.31
CA THR A 42 6.50 23.77 -5.25
C THR A 42 5.59 23.46 -4.05
N GLY A 43 4.65 24.34 -3.72
CA GLY A 43 3.70 24.12 -2.64
C GLY A 43 2.79 22.93 -2.92
N MET A 44 2.27 22.85 -4.15
CA MET A 44 1.50 21.71 -4.64
C MET A 44 2.32 20.42 -4.64
N ALA A 45 3.57 20.46 -5.11
CA ALA A 45 4.46 19.31 -5.06
C ALA A 45 4.61 18.79 -3.62
N MET A 46 4.91 19.68 -2.67
CA MET A 46 5.08 19.31 -1.26
C MET A 46 3.79 18.79 -0.63
N PHE A 47 2.66 19.44 -0.91
CA PHE A 47 1.35 19.02 -0.39
C PHE A 47 0.97 17.61 -0.88
N LEU A 48 1.12 17.37 -2.19
CA LEU A 48 0.80 16.06 -2.78
C LEU A 48 1.74 14.96 -2.26
N LEU A 49 3.04 15.26 -2.15
CA LEU A 49 4.07 14.29 -1.81
C LEU A 49 4.09 13.92 -0.32
N LEU A 50 3.85 14.89 0.55
CA LEU A 50 3.96 14.71 2.00
C LEU A 50 2.64 14.37 2.68
N LEU A 51 1.50 14.71 2.06
CA LEU A 51 0.19 14.47 2.65
C LEU A 51 -0.66 13.54 1.78
N VAL A 52 -0.95 13.92 0.54
CA VAL A 52 -1.95 13.21 -0.28
C VAL A 52 -1.51 11.80 -0.63
N LEU A 53 -0.30 11.62 -1.16
CA LEU A 53 0.23 10.31 -1.53
C LEU A 53 0.38 9.39 -0.31
N PRO A 54 1.00 9.80 0.81
CA PRO A 54 1.09 8.96 2.01
C PRO A 54 -0.28 8.53 2.54
N LEU A 55 -1.28 9.43 2.58
CA LEU A 55 -2.62 9.09 3.04
C LEU A 55 -3.32 8.10 2.10
N LEU A 56 -3.19 8.29 0.78
CA LEU A 56 -3.74 7.37 -0.21
C LEU A 56 -3.11 5.98 -0.08
N ILE A 57 -1.78 5.91 -0.03
CA ILE A 57 -1.02 4.67 0.15
C ILE A 57 -1.45 3.96 1.43
N PHE A 58 -1.54 4.70 2.53
CA PHE A 58 -1.98 4.16 3.81
C PHE A 58 -3.42 3.61 3.71
N ALA A 59 -4.36 4.37 3.15
CA ALA A 59 -5.76 3.97 3.07
C ALA A 59 -5.96 2.70 2.21
N VAL A 60 -5.34 2.64 1.04
CA VAL A 60 -5.42 1.46 0.15
C VAL A 60 -4.76 0.25 0.82
N SER A 61 -3.59 0.45 1.42
CA SER A 61 -2.84 -0.60 2.13
C SER A 61 -3.58 -1.10 3.37
N PHE A 62 -4.30 -0.22 4.06
CA PHE A 62 -5.16 -0.56 5.19
C PHE A 62 -6.33 -1.44 4.76
N VAL A 63 -7.04 -1.06 3.69
CA VAL A 63 -8.16 -1.87 3.17
C VAL A 63 -7.65 -3.22 2.67
N TYR A 64 -6.49 -3.25 2.02
CA TYR A 64 -5.83 -4.49 1.63
C TYR A 64 -5.49 -5.35 2.85
N GLY A 65 -4.82 -4.77 3.85
CA GLY A 65 -4.42 -5.45 5.08
C GLY A 65 -5.58 -6.02 5.87
N LYS A 66 -6.72 -5.30 5.90
CA LYS A 66 -7.96 -5.72 6.56
C LYS A 66 -8.66 -6.89 5.86
N LYS A 67 -8.37 -7.15 4.59
CA LYS A 67 -9.07 -8.17 3.81
C LYS A 67 -8.21 -9.39 3.52
N TYR A 68 -6.88 -9.21 3.51
CA TYR A 68 -5.94 -10.23 3.05
C TYR A 68 -4.78 -10.46 4.01
N GLY A 69 -4.71 -9.73 5.12
CA GLY A 69 -3.58 -9.78 6.03
C GLY A 69 -2.36 -9.00 5.50
N PHE A 70 -1.22 -9.25 6.12
CA PHE A 70 0.04 -8.59 5.81
C PHE A 70 0.80 -9.28 4.66
N SER A 71 1.31 -8.49 3.70
CA SER A 71 2.10 -8.94 2.55
C SER A 71 3.30 -8.01 2.33
N TRP A 72 4.50 -8.46 2.72
CA TRP A 72 5.72 -7.68 2.51
C TRP A 72 6.00 -7.36 1.02
N PRO A 73 5.75 -8.26 0.03
CA PRO A 73 6.00 -7.94 -1.37
C PRO A 73 5.08 -6.83 -1.87
N PHE A 74 3.85 -6.72 -1.34
CA PHE A 74 2.94 -5.63 -1.68
C PHE A 74 3.56 -4.28 -1.32
N SER A 75 4.07 -4.13 -0.09
CA SER A 75 4.73 -2.89 0.34
C SER A 75 6.00 -2.58 -0.45
N ALA A 76 6.79 -3.60 -0.77
CA ALA A 76 7.98 -3.42 -1.60
C ALA A 76 7.61 -2.91 -3.00
N ILE A 77 6.59 -3.48 -3.63
CA ILE A 77 6.12 -3.05 -4.96
C ILE A 77 5.57 -1.62 -4.91
N VAL A 78 4.82 -1.25 -3.86
CA VAL A 78 4.36 0.15 -3.68
C VAL A 78 5.53 1.13 -3.69
N GLY A 79 6.60 0.87 -2.94
CA GLY A 79 7.78 1.73 -3.00
C GLY A 79 8.45 1.76 -4.38
N LEU A 80 8.54 0.61 -5.06
CA LEU A 80 9.19 0.49 -6.36
C LEU A 80 8.41 1.14 -7.51
N ILE A 81 7.09 1.29 -7.37
CA ILE A 81 6.24 2.03 -8.33
C ILE A 81 6.71 3.48 -8.49
N TRP A 82 7.36 4.06 -7.47
CA TRP A 82 7.91 5.41 -7.50
C TRP A 82 9.15 5.56 -8.40
N LEU A 83 9.86 4.47 -8.72
CA LEU A 83 11.13 4.52 -9.46
C LEU A 83 11.09 5.33 -10.78
N PRO A 84 10.06 5.23 -11.64
CA PRO A 84 9.99 6.00 -12.87
C PRO A 84 10.03 7.52 -12.63
N ASN A 85 9.54 7.99 -11.48
CA ASN A 85 9.53 9.41 -11.15
C ASN A 85 10.95 9.96 -10.90
N LEU A 86 11.94 9.12 -10.58
CA LEU A 86 13.32 9.56 -10.42
C LEU A 86 13.95 10.06 -11.72
N ALA A 87 13.46 9.62 -12.88
CA ALA A 87 13.92 10.12 -14.17
C ALA A 87 13.41 11.54 -14.46
N MET A 88 12.32 11.96 -13.81
CA MET A 88 11.67 13.26 -14.00
C MET A 88 11.95 14.23 -12.85
N LEU A 89 12.33 13.72 -11.68
CA LEU A 89 12.59 14.47 -10.46
C LEU A 89 14.09 14.45 -10.11
N ASN A 90 14.44 15.06 -8.99
CA ASN A 90 15.82 15.06 -8.47
C ASN A 90 16.16 13.72 -7.79
N GLU A 91 17.46 13.48 -7.58
CA GLU A 91 17.95 12.27 -6.89
C GLU A 91 17.45 12.16 -5.45
N SER A 92 17.21 13.28 -4.76
CA SER A 92 16.69 13.26 -3.39
C SER A 92 15.27 12.72 -3.29
N ALA A 93 14.53 12.63 -4.41
CA ALA A 93 13.24 11.95 -4.48
C ALA A 93 13.35 10.42 -4.28
N ALA A 94 14.55 9.83 -4.33
CA ALA A 94 14.75 8.40 -4.08
C ALA A 94 14.30 7.96 -2.68
N ILE A 95 14.33 8.86 -1.69
CA ILE A 95 13.89 8.54 -0.32
C ILE A 95 12.42 8.13 -0.24
N TYR A 96 11.58 8.61 -1.17
CA TYR A 96 10.15 8.31 -1.17
C TYR A 96 9.84 6.85 -1.54
N ILE A 97 10.77 6.13 -2.20
CA ILE A 97 10.68 4.67 -2.38
C ILE A 97 10.56 3.99 -1.01
N PHE A 98 11.42 4.39 -0.07
CA PHE A 98 11.42 3.83 1.27
C PHE A 98 10.23 4.31 2.09
N ILE A 99 9.92 5.61 2.05
CA ILE A 99 8.79 6.19 2.80
C ILE A 99 7.48 5.53 2.37
N PHE A 100 7.20 5.42 1.08
CA PHE A 100 5.95 4.84 0.57
C PHE A 100 5.85 3.35 0.87
N GLY A 101 6.97 2.61 0.79
CA GLY A 101 7.03 1.22 1.25
C GLY A 101 6.70 1.08 2.73
N VAL A 102 7.26 1.92 3.60
CA VAL A 102 7.00 1.92 5.06
C VAL A 102 5.57 2.32 5.37
N VAL A 103 5.03 3.37 4.73
CA VAL A 103 3.64 3.80 4.91
C VAL A 103 2.67 2.68 4.50
N SER A 104 2.94 2.00 3.39
CA SER A 104 2.16 0.82 2.98
C SER A 104 2.25 -0.31 4.01
N TYR A 105 3.44 -0.58 4.51
CA TYR A 105 3.69 -1.61 5.52
C TYR A 105 2.87 -1.35 6.80
N ILE A 106 2.91 -0.11 7.31
CA ILE A 106 2.15 0.30 8.49
C ILE A 106 0.65 0.22 8.21
N GLY A 107 0.20 0.71 7.06
CA GLY A 107 -1.21 0.61 6.65
C GLY A 107 -1.73 -0.82 6.66
N GLN A 108 -0.96 -1.76 6.10
CA GLN A 108 -1.32 -3.18 6.12
C GLN A 108 -1.41 -3.74 7.53
N ILE A 109 -0.41 -3.49 8.38
CA ILE A 109 -0.43 -3.94 9.78
C ILE A 109 -1.66 -3.42 10.50
N CYS A 110 -1.93 -2.11 10.39
CA CYS A 110 -3.13 -1.52 10.97
C CYS A 110 -4.38 -2.22 10.45
N GLY A 111 -4.52 -2.39 9.13
CA GLY A 111 -5.67 -3.07 8.53
C GLY A 111 -5.86 -4.49 9.06
N SER A 112 -4.80 -5.28 9.10
CA SER A 112 -4.83 -6.68 9.55
C SER A 112 -5.19 -6.81 11.03
N LEU A 113 -4.73 -5.89 11.87
CA LEU A 113 -5.08 -5.87 13.30
C LEU A 113 -6.56 -5.52 13.51
N PHE A 114 -7.15 -4.67 12.64
CA PHE A 114 -8.58 -4.33 12.69
C PHE A 114 -9.50 -5.49 12.29
N GLU A 115 -9.08 -6.37 11.37
CA GLU A 115 -9.87 -7.57 11.01
C GLU A 115 -9.94 -8.59 12.15
N GLN A 116 -8.85 -8.73 12.91
CA GLN A 116 -8.69 -9.76 13.94
C GLN A 116 -9.43 -9.48 15.26
N GLY A 117 -10.15 -8.37 15.39
CA GLY A 117 -10.97 -8.10 16.58
C GLY A 117 -10.17 -8.04 17.89
N ARG A 118 -9.04 -7.32 17.90
CA ARG A 118 -8.33 -6.90 19.13
C ARG A 118 -8.48 -5.40 19.44
N LEU A 119 -9.52 -4.78 18.89
CA LEU A 119 -9.97 -3.44 19.26
C LEU A 119 -11.51 -3.48 19.30
N PHE A 120 -12.03 -3.41 20.54
CA PHE A 120 -13.43 -3.53 21.02
C PHE A 120 -13.95 -4.96 21.25
#